data_AF-A0AAU4I4T2-F1
#
_entry.id   AF-A0AAU4I4T2-F1
#
_cell.length_a   1.000
_cell.length_b   1.000
_cell.length_c   1.000
_cell.angle_alpha   90.00
_cell.angle_beta   90.00
_cell.angle_gamma   90.00
#
_symmetry.space_group_name_H-M   'P 1'
#
loop_
_entity.id
_entity.type
_entity.pdbx_description
1 polymer ?
#
loop_
_entity_poly.entity_id
_entity_poly.type
_entity_poly.pdbx_seq_one_letter_code
_entity_poly.pdbx_strand_id
1 'polypeptide(L)'
;MWDGEQPRGDEAGAVFDELYERYLDSDDEIAELSSRIEAYVEALVERYPDDVAGSPWASPPVMGEASGPIVYLCPRTPLRAPPSTEIRAPQ
;
A
#
# COMPACT_ATOMS: atom_id res chain seq x y z
N MET A 1 -3.68 8.84 3.82
CA MET A 1 -2.99 10.10 3.49
C MET A 1 -3.57 10.55 2.15
N TRP A 2 -3.88 11.83 2.00
CA TRP A 2 -4.47 12.41 0.78
C TRP A 2 -3.71 13.70 0.47
N ASP A 3 -3.39 13.93 -0.80
CA ASP A 3 -2.79 15.19 -1.25
C ASP A 3 -3.91 16.12 -1.73
N GLY A 4 -4.24 17.15 -0.93
CA GLY A 4 -5.34 18.08 -1.21
C GLY A 4 -6.58 17.88 -0.31
N GLU A 5 -7.76 18.21 -0.84
CA GLU A 5 -9.03 18.11 -0.10
C GLU A 5 -9.52 16.66 -0.06
N GLN A 6 -9.65 16.11 1.15
CA GLN A 6 -10.03 14.71 1.35
C GLN A 6 -11.54 14.52 1.10
N PRO A 7 -11.94 13.72 0.10
CA PRO A 7 -13.35 13.39 -0.15
C PRO A 7 -13.97 12.64 1.04
N ARG A 8 -15.26 12.85 1.31
CA ARG A 8 -15.98 12.28 2.47
C ARG A 8 -17.18 11.43 2.05
N GLY A 9 -17.34 10.28 2.71
CA GLY A 9 -18.47 9.40 2.47
C GLY A 9 -18.34 8.64 1.16
N ASP A 10 -19.46 8.41 0.47
CA ASP A 10 -19.51 7.54 -0.71
C ASP A 10 -18.74 8.11 -1.90
N GLU A 11 -18.48 9.42 -1.93
CA GLU A 11 -17.69 10.08 -2.98
C GLU A 11 -16.21 9.69 -2.94
N ALA A 12 -15.69 9.26 -1.78
CA ALA A 12 -14.29 8.89 -1.62
C ALA A 12 -13.91 7.65 -2.43
N GLY A 13 -14.86 6.71 -2.61
CA GLY A 13 -14.66 5.54 -3.46
C GLY A 13 -14.52 5.94 -4.92
N ALA A 14 -15.46 6.76 -5.41
CA ALA A 14 -15.43 7.23 -6.80
C ALA A 14 -14.16 8.05 -7.13
N VAL A 15 -13.69 8.90 -6.21
CA VAL A 15 -12.46 9.66 -6.44
C VAL A 15 -11.24 8.74 -6.42
N PHE A 16 -11.22 7.72 -5.55
CA PHE A 16 -10.16 6.71 -5.57
C PHE A 16 -10.14 5.93 -6.89
N ASP A 17 -11.30 5.47 -7.37
CA ASP A 17 -11.41 4.70 -8.60
C ASP A 17 -10.94 5.53 -9.81
N GLU A 18 -11.32 6.81 -9.90
CA GLU A 18 -10.84 7.70 -10.96
C GLU A 18 -9.32 7.87 -10.93
N LEU A 19 -8.73 8.05 -9.75
CA LEU A 19 -7.28 8.17 -9.62
C LEU A 19 -6.56 6.86 -9.95
N TYR A 20 -7.12 5.72 -9.55
CA TYR A 20 -6.57 4.41 -9.83
C TYR A 20 -6.57 4.13 -11.34
N GLU A 21 -7.70 4.34 -12.01
CA GLU A 21 -7.82 4.18 -13.46
C GLU A 21 -6.85 5.11 -14.21
N ARG A 22 -6.73 6.37 -13.77
CA ARG A 22 -5.89 7.37 -14.43
C ARG A 22 -4.39 7.12 -14.26
N TYR A 23 -3.94 6.72 -13.07
CA TYR A 23 -2.51 6.74 -12.73
C TYR A 23 -1.89 5.35 -12.55
N LEU A 24 -2.68 4.31 -12.31
CA LEU A 24 -2.18 2.95 -12.03
C LEU A 24 -2.65 1.92 -13.07
N ASP A 25 -3.84 2.07 -13.67
CA ASP A 25 -4.34 1.14 -14.70
C ASP A 25 -4.06 1.61 -16.15
N SER A 26 -3.85 2.92 -16.32
CA SER A 26 -3.52 3.51 -17.62
C SER A 26 -2.01 3.43 -17.92
N ASP A 27 -1.64 2.71 -18.98
CA ASP A 27 -0.27 2.65 -19.51
C ASP A 27 0.14 3.94 -20.28
N ASP A 28 -0.79 4.88 -20.49
CA ASP A 28 -0.58 6.03 -21.41
C ASP A 28 0.15 7.23 -20.77
N GLU A 29 0.21 7.36 -19.44
CA GLU A 29 0.94 8.43 -18.76
C GLU A 29 1.68 7.93 -17.50
N ILE A 30 3.02 7.83 -17.59
CA ILE A 30 3.87 7.82 -16.40
C ILE A 30 3.79 9.22 -15.79
N ALA A 31 2.85 9.41 -14.88
CA ALA A 31 2.68 10.69 -14.19
C ALA A 31 3.88 10.96 -13.27
N GLU A 32 4.37 12.20 -13.29
CA GLU A 32 5.43 12.63 -12.37
C GLU A 32 4.97 12.42 -10.93
N LEU A 33 5.75 11.65 -10.17
CA LEU A 33 5.42 11.32 -8.79
C LEU A 33 5.39 12.61 -7.95
N SER A 34 4.30 12.83 -7.21
CA SER A 34 4.20 13.97 -6.31
C SER A 34 5.27 13.86 -5.23
N SER A 35 6.00 14.95 -4.98
CA SER A 35 7.03 15.01 -3.94
C SER A 35 6.49 14.66 -2.55
N ARG A 36 5.16 14.83 -2.31
CA ARG A 36 4.51 14.44 -1.06
C ARG A 36 4.36 12.92 -0.94
N ILE A 37 4.01 12.25 -2.05
CA ILE A 37 3.91 10.79 -2.10
C ILE A 37 5.29 10.18 -2.00
N GLU A 38 6.27 10.71 -2.73
CA GLU A 38 7.68 10.31 -2.65
C GLU A 38 8.19 10.37 -1.20
N ALA A 39 8.10 11.53 -0.55
CA ALA A 39 8.53 11.68 0.85
C ALA A 39 7.79 10.75 1.82
N TYR A 40 6.51 10.45 1.54
CA TYR A 40 5.73 9.52 2.35
C TYR A 40 6.22 8.07 2.19
N VAL A 41 6.46 7.63 0.94
CA VAL A 41 6.94 6.27 0.65
C VAL A 41 8.38 6.10 1.16
N GLU A 42 9.25 7.10 1.00
CA GLU A 42 10.60 7.09 1.57
C GLU A 42 10.58 6.89 3.09
N ALA A 43 9.76 7.66 3.81
CA ALA A 43 9.62 7.51 5.25
C ALA A 43 9.04 6.14 5.66
N LEU A 44 8.21 5.55 4.79
CA LEU A 44 7.63 4.21 4.99
C LEU A 44 8.70 3.12 4.83
N VAL A 45 9.52 3.22 3.78
CA VAL A 45 10.60 2.29 3.47
C VAL A 45 11.74 2.41 4.48
N GLU A 46 12.03 3.63 4.98
CA GLU A 46 13.01 3.84 6.06
C GLU A 46 12.58 3.08 7.34
N ARG A 47 11.29 3.07 7.64
CA ARG A 47 10.75 2.36 8.81
C ARG A 47 10.59 0.85 8.56
N TYR A 48 10.24 0.48 7.34
CA TYR A 48 9.95 -0.89 6.93
C TYR A 48 10.67 -1.16 5.60
N PRO A 49 11.93 -1.61 5.64
CA PRO A 49 12.72 -1.81 4.43
C PRO A 49 12.04 -2.78 3.47
N ASP A 50 12.07 -2.47 2.18
CA ASP A 50 11.48 -3.27 1.10
C ASP A 50 12.48 -4.20 0.41
N ASP A 51 13.76 -4.05 0.74
CA ASP A 51 14.90 -4.82 0.22
C ASP A 51 15.36 -5.96 1.17
N VAL A 52 14.66 -6.18 2.29
CA VAL A 52 15.01 -7.20 3.29
C VAL A 52 14.13 -8.44 3.22
N ALA A 53 14.73 -9.61 3.51
CA ALA A 53 13.99 -10.84 3.69
C ALA A 53 13.00 -10.71 4.86
N GLY A 54 11.73 -11.06 4.61
CA GLY A 54 10.66 -10.87 5.60
C GLY A 54 10.10 -9.45 5.64
N SER A 55 10.42 -8.60 4.67
CA SER A 55 9.80 -7.28 4.49
C SER A 55 8.27 -7.37 4.56
N PRO A 56 7.58 -6.42 5.21
CA PRO A 56 6.12 -6.46 5.26
C PRO A 56 5.47 -6.20 3.90
N TRP A 57 6.21 -5.79 2.87
CA TRP A 57 5.66 -5.50 1.55
C TRP A 57 5.50 -6.78 0.70
N ALA A 58 4.35 -6.91 0.04
CA ALA A 58 4.05 -8.02 -0.87
C ALA A 58 4.54 -7.75 -2.29
N SER A 59 4.58 -6.48 -2.70
CA SER A 59 5.10 -6.02 -3.99
C SER A 59 6.17 -4.95 -3.77
N PRO A 60 7.44 -5.35 -3.52
CA PRO A 60 8.56 -4.43 -3.57
C PRO A 60 9.08 -4.24 -5.02
N PRO A 61 9.69 -3.09 -5.36
CA PRO A 61 9.90 -1.92 -4.50
C PRO A 61 8.61 -1.11 -4.32
N VAL A 62 8.38 -0.59 -3.10
CA VAL A 62 7.12 0.13 -2.79
C VAL A 62 6.99 1.41 -3.62
N MET A 63 8.12 2.03 -3.98
CA MET A 63 8.16 3.19 -4.89
C MET A 63 7.63 2.90 -6.30
N GLY A 64 7.70 1.64 -6.76
CA GLY A 64 7.17 1.25 -8.06
C GLY A 64 5.64 1.21 -8.12
N GLU A 65 4.99 1.18 -6.95
CA GLU A 65 3.53 1.16 -6.81
C GLU A 65 2.94 2.57 -6.62
N ALA A 66 3.74 3.61 -6.87
CA ALA A 66 3.35 5.00 -6.73
C ALA A 66 3.41 5.72 -8.10
N SER A 67 2.37 6.48 -8.41
CA SER A 67 2.25 7.23 -9.67
C SER A 67 1.46 8.51 -9.43
N GLY A 68 1.99 9.66 -9.85
CA GLY A 68 1.33 10.94 -9.63
C GLY A 68 1.00 11.19 -8.14
N PRO A 69 -0.28 11.47 -7.80
CA PRO A 69 -0.72 11.71 -6.42
C PRO A 69 -1.18 10.45 -5.66
N ILE A 70 -1.05 9.25 -6.23
CA ILE A 70 -1.54 8.00 -5.64
C ILE A 70 -0.41 6.98 -5.41
N VAL A 71 -0.53 6.19 -4.34
CA VAL A 71 0.33 5.02 -4.07
C VAL A 71 -0.54 3.84 -3.61
N TYR A 72 -0.28 2.66 -4.19
CA TYR A 72 -0.96 1.43 -3.82
C TYR A 72 -0.10 0.57 -2.89
N LEU A 73 -0.41 0.58 -1.59
CA LEU A 73 0.36 -0.18 -0.60
C LEU A 73 -0.21 -1.59 -0.45
N CYS A 74 0.58 -2.60 -0.81
CA CYS A 74 0.21 -4.00 -0.68
C CYS A 74 1.02 -4.69 0.44
N PRO A 75 0.60 -4.62 1.72
CA PRO A 75 1.27 -5.32 2.80
C PRO A 75 0.98 -6.82 2.73
N ARG A 76 2.00 -7.64 2.97
CA ARG A 76 1.83 -9.06 3.26
C ARG A 76 0.97 -9.21 4.50
N THR A 77 -0.15 -9.90 4.36
CA THR A 77 -0.87 -10.42 5.52
C THR A 77 0.07 -11.33 6.31
N PRO A 78 0.34 -11.06 7.60
CA PRO A 78 1.06 -12.02 8.42
C PRO A 78 0.23 -13.30 8.42
N LEU A 79 0.87 -14.44 8.14
CA LEU A 79 0.25 -15.74 8.32
C LEU A 79 -0.19 -15.80 9.78
N ARG A 80 -1.50 -15.63 10.03
CA ARG A 80 -2.05 -15.81 11.37
C ARG A 80 -1.80 -17.27 11.70
N ALA A 81 -0.86 -17.53 12.60
CA ALA A 81 -0.63 -18.88 13.11
C ALA A 81 -2.01 -19.42 13.55
N PRO A 82 -2.38 -20.65 13.12
CA PRO A 82 -3.62 -21.24 13.60
C PRO A 82 -3.59 -21.24 15.13
N PRO A 83 -4.73 -21.01 15.81
CA PRO A 83 -4.75 -21.04 17.27
C PRO A 83 -4.17 -22.39 17.72
N SER A 84 -3.14 -22.35 18.55
CA SER A 84 -2.55 -23.54 19.16
C SER A 84 -3.66 -24.34 19.80
N THR A 85 -4.10 -25.40 19.14
CA THR A 85 -5.05 -26.33 19.73
C THR A 85 -4.25 -27.11 20.75
N GLU A 86 -4.31 -26.66 22.00
CA GLU A 86 -3.79 -27.40 23.13
C GLU A 86 -4.64 -28.67 23.26
N ILE A 87 -4.17 -29.76 22.64
CA ILE A 87 -4.76 -31.09 22.79
C ILE A 87 -4.43 -31.54 24.21
N ARG A 88 -5.32 -31.20 25.15
CA ARG A 88 -5.26 -31.74 26.51
C ARG A 88 -5.63 -33.22 26.45
N ALA A 89 -4.65 -34.09 26.69
CA ALA A 89 -4.87 -35.52 26.83
C ALA A 89 -5.81 -35.82 28.02
N PRO A 90 -6.75 -36.78 27.91
CA PRO A 90 -7.56 -37.20 29.03
C PRO A 90 -6.70 -37.94 30.07
N GLN A 91 -7.00 -37.69 31.34
CA GLN A 91 -6.35 -38.27 32.52
C GLN A 91 -6.73 -39.74 32.71
#